data_AF-A0A914PZU6-F1
#
_entry.id   AF-A0A914PZU6-F1
#
_cell.length_a   1.000
_cell.length_b   1.000
_cell.length_c   1.000
_cell.angle_alpha   90.00
_cell.angle_beta   90.00
_cell.angle_gamma   90.00
#
_symmetry.space_group_name_H-M   'P 1'
#
loop_
_entity.id
_entity.type
_entity.pdbx_description
1 polymer ?
#
loop_
_entity_poly.entity_id
_entity_poly.type
_entity_poly.pdbx_seq_one_letter_code
_entity_poly.pdbx_strand_id
1 'polypeptide(L)'
;MSIVYNYKEAPVDDWVFSYDKILDVVTPNCDARWEAANCSIGVNNSNLYCSDPSCGKKRDIFIDESASFFHNRTTIMKFSSLTKKYGLSFYWSALTLTTLGEQASPRFTPQFLFETVDTLLGLIIFAVIVGDVGAMVSSMNLVRTLYEEKLDGCKRYMNFRKVHPLLVRKIIHWYEYSWKEGSAKVDESTLADSLPSRLYGQLAVHIHMDTLKKVALFQDCEATLLYELVLKLQLQLFSPGDYVCRKGDIGKNYDKCQNVMTIFDYRFVKTL
;
A
#
# COMPACT_ATOMS: atom_id res chain seq x y z
N MET A 1 -10.11 28.24 -20.78
CA MET A 1 -10.61 29.63 -20.83
C MET A 1 -11.86 29.59 -21.69
N SER A 2 -13.00 29.94 -21.13
CA SER A 2 -14.27 29.73 -21.82
C SER A 2 -14.39 30.64 -23.03
N ILE A 3 -14.39 30.04 -24.21
CA ILE A 3 -14.75 30.69 -25.49
C ILE A 3 -16.19 31.25 -25.46
N VAL A 4 -16.98 30.87 -24.44
CA VAL A 4 -18.39 31.22 -24.28
C VAL A 4 -18.59 32.54 -23.54
N TYR A 5 -17.60 33.00 -22.75
CA TYR A 5 -17.64 34.32 -22.13
C TYR A 5 -16.77 35.28 -22.93
N ASN A 6 -17.32 36.42 -23.34
CA ASN A 6 -16.56 37.51 -23.95
C ASN A 6 -15.56 38.05 -22.93
N TYR A 7 -14.40 37.38 -22.81
CA TYR A 7 -13.42 37.62 -21.74
C TYR A 7 -12.84 39.04 -21.80
N LYS A 8 -12.97 39.72 -22.94
CA LYS A 8 -12.58 41.12 -23.15
C LYS A 8 -13.54 42.10 -22.47
N GLU A 9 -14.78 41.71 -22.21
CA GLU A 9 -15.84 42.54 -21.63
C GLU A 9 -16.33 42.03 -20.25
N ALA A 10 -15.81 40.91 -19.77
CA ALA A 10 -16.27 40.26 -18.54
C ALA A 10 -15.90 41.07 -17.28
N PRO A 11 -16.89 41.58 -16.49
CA PRO A 11 -16.63 42.24 -15.21
C PRO A 11 -16.02 41.27 -14.18
N VAL A 12 -15.44 41.79 -13.10
CA VAL A 12 -14.82 40.98 -12.01
C VAL A 12 -15.81 39.94 -11.46
N ASP A 13 -17.08 40.28 -11.40
CA ASP A 13 -18.17 39.44 -10.91
C ASP A 13 -18.44 38.22 -11.79
N ASP A 14 -18.07 38.27 -13.08
CA ASP A 14 -18.16 37.15 -14.00
C ASP A 14 -17.15 36.05 -13.66
N TRP A 15 -16.05 36.41 -13.00
CA TRP A 15 -15.03 35.48 -12.54
C TRP A 15 -15.35 34.86 -11.17
N VAL A 16 -16.37 35.38 -10.46
CA VAL A 16 -16.84 34.78 -9.22
C VAL A 16 -17.61 33.49 -9.53
N PHE A 17 -17.25 32.42 -8.82
CA PHE A 17 -17.86 31.11 -8.92
C PHE A 17 -19.39 31.19 -8.81
N SER A 18 -20.10 30.62 -9.79
CA SER A 18 -21.57 30.58 -9.80
C SER A 18 -22.07 29.29 -10.43
N TYR A 19 -23.16 28.77 -9.86
CA TYR A 19 -23.84 27.53 -10.24
C TYR A 19 -24.27 27.50 -11.71
N ASP A 20 -24.63 28.65 -12.27
CA ASP A 20 -25.07 28.79 -13.67
C ASP A 20 -23.89 28.98 -14.65
N LYS A 21 -22.67 29.20 -14.13
CA LYS A 21 -21.46 29.41 -14.93
C LYS A 21 -20.63 28.14 -15.15
N ILE A 22 -21.07 27.00 -14.61
CA ILE A 22 -20.42 25.71 -14.87
C ILE A 22 -20.74 25.31 -16.29
N LEU A 23 -19.75 25.51 -17.16
CA LEU A 23 -19.85 25.29 -18.59
C LEU A 23 -20.11 23.82 -18.87
N ASP A 24 -21.00 23.59 -19.83
CA ASP A 24 -21.11 22.28 -20.46
C ASP A 24 -19.77 21.88 -21.04
N VAL A 25 -19.44 20.59 -20.91
CA VAL A 25 -18.17 20.08 -21.42
C VAL A 25 -18.17 20.25 -22.94
N VAL A 26 -17.16 20.96 -23.43
CA VAL A 26 -16.93 21.18 -24.85
C VAL A 26 -15.90 20.17 -25.31
N THR A 27 -16.31 19.22 -26.13
CA THR A 27 -15.41 18.21 -26.70
C THR A 27 -15.11 18.53 -28.16
N PRO A 28 -13.85 18.41 -28.62
CA PRO A 28 -13.55 18.51 -30.04
C PRO A 28 -14.23 17.35 -30.77
N ASN A 29 -14.75 17.62 -31.96
CA ASN A 29 -15.44 16.64 -32.80
C ASN A 29 -14.48 15.82 -33.69
N CYS A 30 -13.18 15.96 -33.44
CA CYS A 30 -12.11 15.31 -34.20
C CYS A 30 -11.39 14.30 -33.31
N ASP A 31 -10.93 13.21 -33.91
CA ASP A 31 -10.08 12.24 -33.22
C ASP A 31 -8.61 12.54 -33.51
N ALA A 32 -7.86 12.92 -32.47
CA ALA A 32 -6.43 13.22 -32.58
C ALA A 32 -5.58 12.03 -33.07
N ARG A 33 -6.12 10.80 -33.02
CA ARG A 33 -5.45 9.57 -33.41
C ARG A 33 -5.59 9.24 -34.91
N TRP A 34 -6.64 9.72 -35.57
CA TRP A 34 -6.93 9.43 -36.98
C TRP A 34 -7.05 10.67 -37.88
N GLU A 35 -7.38 11.84 -37.33
CA GLU A 35 -7.57 13.10 -38.08
C GLU A 35 -6.72 14.25 -37.49
N ALA A 36 -5.40 14.09 -37.47
CA ALA A 36 -4.48 15.07 -36.91
C ALA A 36 -4.64 16.48 -37.51
N ALA A 37 -4.83 16.59 -38.83
CA ALA A 37 -5.01 17.87 -39.52
C ALA A 37 -6.27 18.64 -39.06
N ASN A 38 -7.29 17.95 -38.56
CA ASN A 38 -8.52 18.59 -38.08
C ASN A 38 -8.49 18.97 -36.60
N CYS A 39 -7.53 18.39 -35.86
CA CYS A 39 -7.47 18.43 -34.40
C CYS A 39 -6.23 19.14 -33.84
N SER A 40 -5.23 19.44 -34.69
CA SER A 40 -4.02 20.17 -34.28
C SER A 40 -3.96 21.56 -34.91
N ILE A 41 -3.83 22.58 -34.07
CA ILE A 41 -3.36 23.90 -34.49
C ILE A 41 -1.83 23.83 -34.56
N GLY A 42 -1.24 24.14 -35.71
CA GLY A 42 0.21 24.18 -35.87
C GLY A 42 0.83 25.24 -34.96
N VAL A 43 1.39 24.82 -33.83
CA VAL A 43 2.07 25.71 -32.88
C VAL A 43 3.56 25.80 -33.23
N ASN A 44 4.01 27.00 -33.58
CA ASN A 44 5.44 27.31 -33.66
C ASN A 44 5.97 27.76 -32.29
N ASN A 45 7.13 27.25 -31.88
CA ASN A 45 7.74 27.47 -30.56
C ASN A 45 8.00 28.95 -30.20
N SER A 46 7.95 29.86 -31.17
CA SER A 46 8.09 31.31 -30.97
C SER A 46 6.86 31.99 -30.31
N ASN A 47 5.73 31.28 -30.18
CA ASN A 47 4.47 31.81 -29.62
C ASN A 47 4.09 31.26 -28.24
N LEU A 48 4.78 30.23 -27.71
CA LEU A 48 4.39 29.56 -26.47
C LEU A 48 5.25 29.94 -25.24
N TYR A 49 6.50 30.37 -25.44
CA TYR A 49 7.41 30.77 -24.36
C TYR A 49 7.92 32.18 -24.62
N CYS A 50 7.42 33.15 -23.87
CA CYS A 50 7.81 34.55 -24.00
C CYS A 50 8.35 35.09 -22.69
N SER A 51 9.63 35.49 -22.69
CA SER A 51 10.32 36.13 -21.57
C SER A 51 10.26 37.67 -21.63
N ASP A 52 9.52 38.25 -22.58
CA ASP A 52 9.56 39.67 -22.93
C ASP A 52 8.15 40.34 -22.82
N PRO A 53 8.00 41.55 -22.22
CA PRO A 53 6.69 42.19 -21.93
C PRO A 53 5.86 42.55 -23.18
N SER A 54 6.48 42.60 -24.36
CA SER A 54 5.82 42.89 -25.64
C SER A 54 4.94 41.74 -26.16
N CYS A 55 5.04 40.54 -25.58
CA CYS A 55 4.36 39.32 -26.03
C CYS A 55 2.91 39.16 -25.52
N GLY A 56 2.43 39.99 -24.59
CA GLY A 56 1.01 39.95 -24.15
C GLY A 56 0.03 40.00 -25.33
N LYS A 57 0.32 40.86 -26.32
CA LYS A 57 -0.47 40.96 -27.57
C LYS A 57 -0.42 39.68 -28.42
N LYS A 58 0.69 38.95 -28.45
CA LYS A 58 0.82 37.69 -29.20
C LYS A 58 0.03 36.55 -28.56
N ARG A 59 0.00 36.49 -27.23
CA ARG A 59 -0.82 35.53 -26.48
C ARG A 59 -2.30 35.75 -26.75
N ASP A 60 -2.76 36.99 -26.72
CA ASP A 60 -4.16 37.32 -26.95
C ASP A 60 -4.59 37.00 -28.39
N ILE A 61 -3.71 37.25 -29.39
CA ILE A 61 -3.92 36.84 -30.79
C ILE A 61 -4.01 35.32 -30.91
N PHE A 62 -3.11 34.57 -30.27
CA PHE A 62 -3.15 33.11 -30.30
C PHE A 62 -4.41 32.53 -29.63
N ILE A 63 -4.88 33.14 -28.54
CA ILE A 63 -6.15 32.78 -27.91
C ILE A 63 -7.33 33.03 -28.88
N ASP A 64 -7.33 34.15 -29.61
CA ASP A 64 -8.36 34.49 -30.60
C ASP A 64 -8.34 33.54 -31.83
N GLU A 65 -7.16 33.20 -32.32
CA GLU A 65 -6.96 32.23 -33.41
C GLU A 65 -7.38 30.81 -33.00
N SER A 66 -7.04 30.39 -31.79
CA SER A 66 -7.46 29.07 -31.29
C SER A 66 -8.96 29.01 -31.00
N ALA A 67 -9.54 30.07 -30.44
CA ALA A 67 -10.97 30.21 -30.25
C ALA A 67 -11.74 30.10 -31.58
N SER A 68 -11.29 30.82 -32.62
CA SER A 68 -11.91 30.79 -33.95
C SER A 68 -11.73 29.44 -34.66
N PHE A 69 -10.58 28.79 -34.52
CA PHE A 69 -10.33 27.45 -35.07
C PHE A 69 -11.29 26.39 -34.50
N PHE A 70 -11.54 26.40 -33.18
CA PHE A 70 -12.39 25.41 -32.52
C PHE A 70 -13.89 25.75 -32.51
N HIS A 71 -14.29 26.98 -32.88
CA HIS A 71 -15.69 27.44 -32.82
C HIS A 71 -16.67 26.54 -33.58
N ASN A 72 -16.27 25.94 -34.70
CA ASN A 72 -17.14 25.05 -35.50
C ASN A 72 -16.68 23.58 -35.48
N ARG A 73 -15.71 23.25 -34.63
CA ARG A 73 -15.10 21.90 -34.54
C ARG A 73 -15.30 21.27 -33.17
N THR A 74 -16.22 21.83 -32.39
CA THR A 74 -16.53 21.37 -31.04
C THR A 74 -18.00 21.05 -30.93
N THR A 75 -18.30 20.04 -30.11
CA THR A 75 -19.65 19.67 -29.73
C THR A 75 -19.81 19.95 -28.24
N ILE A 76 -20.94 20.56 -27.88
CA ILE A 76 -21.26 20.87 -26.48
C ILE A 76 -22.08 19.70 -25.94
N MET A 77 -21.52 18.96 -24.98
CA MET A 77 -22.27 17.94 -24.25
C MET A 77 -23.11 18.62 -23.19
N LYS A 78 -24.41 18.79 -23.49
CA LYS A 78 -25.36 19.41 -22.57
C LYS A 78 -25.78 18.44 -21.49
N PHE A 79 -25.42 18.72 -20.25
CA PHE A 79 -25.98 18.00 -19.10
C PHE A 79 -27.32 18.61 -18.67
N SER A 80 -28.23 17.76 -18.19
CA SER A 80 -29.46 18.24 -17.56
C SER A 80 -29.14 19.16 -16.37
N SER A 81 -29.95 20.19 -16.17
CA SER A 81 -29.78 21.15 -15.07
C SER A 81 -29.78 20.46 -13.70
N LEU A 82 -30.54 19.36 -13.56
CA LEU A 82 -30.59 18.56 -12.34
C LEU A 82 -29.25 17.86 -12.08
N THR A 83 -28.69 17.19 -13.09
CA THR A 83 -27.41 16.47 -12.96
C THR A 83 -26.27 17.41 -12.61
N LYS A 84 -26.24 18.60 -13.22
CA LYS A 84 -25.25 19.64 -12.90
C LYS A 84 -25.33 20.10 -11.45
N LYS A 85 -26.54 20.43 -10.99
CA LYS A 85 -26.78 20.88 -9.61
C LYS A 85 -26.41 19.80 -8.60
N TYR A 86 -26.83 18.55 -8.82
CA TYR A 86 -26.54 17.43 -7.92
C TYR A 86 -25.05 17.07 -7.89
N GLY A 87 -24.41 16.97 -9.06
CA GLY A 87 -22.98 16.68 -9.15
C GLY A 87 -22.14 17.74 -8.46
N LEU A 88 -22.53 19.01 -8.58
CA LEU A 88 -21.86 20.08 -7.86
C LEU A 88 -22.12 20.04 -6.35
N SER A 89 -23.35 19.77 -5.91
CA SER A 89 -23.63 19.59 -4.48
C SER A 89 -22.77 18.48 -3.88
N PHE A 90 -22.60 17.35 -4.59
CA PHE A 90 -21.72 16.28 -4.16
C PHE A 90 -20.24 16.70 -4.13
N TYR A 91 -19.78 17.43 -5.15
CA TYR A 91 -18.42 17.98 -5.17
C TYR A 91 -18.17 18.92 -3.99
N TRP A 92 -19.10 19.82 -3.72
CA TRP A 92 -19.06 20.76 -2.59
C TRP A 92 -18.98 20.01 -1.25
N SER A 93 -19.88 19.06 -1.01
CA SER A 93 -19.83 18.20 0.19
C SER A 93 -18.53 17.39 0.29
N ALA A 94 -17.99 16.90 -0.82
CA ALA A 94 -16.73 16.16 -0.83
C ALA A 94 -15.53 17.07 -0.47
N LEU A 95 -15.50 18.31 -0.94
CA LEU A 95 -14.46 19.29 -0.57
C LEU A 95 -14.56 19.67 0.92
N THR A 96 -15.77 19.88 1.44
CA THR A 96 -15.98 20.12 2.88
C THR A 96 -15.50 18.93 3.71
N LEU A 97 -15.88 17.71 3.32
CA LEU A 97 -15.51 16.48 4.01
C LEU A 97 -14.00 16.23 4.00
N THR A 98 -13.33 16.54 2.90
CA THR A 98 -11.87 16.40 2.76
C THR A 98 -11.09 17.61 3.27
N THR A 99 -11.77 18.63 3.81
CA THR A 99 -11.18 19.85 4.38
C THR A 99 -10.34 20.67 3.39
N LEU A 100 -10.56 20.50 2.09
CA LEU A 100 -9.83 21.24 1.05
C LEU A 100 -10.28 22.71 0.96
N GLY A 101 -11.56 22.99 1.25
CA GLY A 101 -12.05 24.35 1.44
C GLY A 101 -12.00 25.28 0.21
N GLU A 102 -11.85 24.74 -1.00
CA GLU A 102 -11.79 25.53 -2.26
C GLU A 102 -13.16 26.09 -2.71
N GLN A 103 -14.09 26.24 -1.79
CA GLN A 103 -15.47 26.62 -2.05
C GLN A 103 -15.72 28.12 -1.91
N ALA A 104 -16.68 28.61 -2.68
CA ALA A 104 -17.08 30.02 -2.64
C ALA A 104 -17.64 30.41 -1.26
N SER A 105 -17.28 31.58 -0.77
CA SER A 105 -17.73 32.05 0.54
C SER A 105 -19.25 32.27 0.59
N PRO A 106 -19.92 31.84 1.67
CA PRO A 106 -21.36 32.04 1.84
C PRO A 106 -21.68 33.54 1.95
N ARG A 107 -22.75 33.97 1.25
CA ARG A 107 -23.15 35.40 1.21
C ARG A 107 -24.21 35.75 2.26
N PHE A 108 -24.96 34.76 2.74
CA PHE A 108 -26.08 34.94 3.66
C PHE A 108 -25.82 34.27 5.01
N THR A 109 -26.34 34.85 6.09
CA THR A 109 -26.24 34.32 7.47
C THR A 109 -26.64 32.83 7.61
N PRO A 110 -27.77 32.34 7.07
CA PRO A 110 -28.11 30.92 7.19
C PRO A 110 -27.14 29.99 6.42
N GLN A 111 -26.59 30.44 5.29
CA GLN A 111 -25.59 29.66 4.54
C GLN A 111 -24.30 29.54 5.33
N PHE A 112 -23.89 30.62 6.01
CA PHE A 112 -22.71 30.61 6.87
C PHE A 112 -22.86 29.64 8.05
N LEU A 113 -24.03 29.62 8.70
CA LEU A 113 -24.31 28.66 9.77
C LEU A 113 -24.30 27.21 9.27
N PHE A 114 -24.92 26.95 8.13
CA PHE A 114 -24.91 25.61 7.51
C PHE A 114 -23.48 25.16 7.18
N GLU A 115 -22.70 26.00 6.51
CA GLU A 115 -21.30 25.74 6.15
C GLU A 115 -20.44 25.44 7.38
N THR A 116 -20.62 26.22 8.45
CA THR A 116 -19.87 26.02 9.70
C THR A 116 -20.19 24.67 10.33
N VAL A 117 -21.47 24.29 10.40
CA VAL A 117 -21.91 23.02 10.99
C VAL A 117 -21.47 21.83 10.12
N ASP A 118 -21.62 21.92 8.80
CA ASP A 118 -21.19 20.87 7.86
C ASP A 118 -19.68 20.64 7.90
N THR A 119 -18.89 21.73 7.98
CA THR A 119 -17.43 21.65 8.12
C THR A 119 -17.02 20.98 9.43
N LEU A 120 -17.67 21.31 10.55
CA LEU A 120 -17.39 20.65 11.84
C LEU A 120 -17.74 19.16 11.81
N LEU A 121 -18.87 18.80 11.19
CA LEU A 121 -19.27 17.41 11.03
C LEU A 121 -18.29 16.65 10.13
N GLY A 122 -17.90 17.25 9.01
CA GLY A 122 -16.91 16.70 8.08
C GLY A 122 -15.57 16.43 8.75
N LEU A 123 -15.09 17.35 9.60
CA LEU A 123 -13.87 17.17 10.38
C LEU A 123 -13.93 15.96 11.31
N ILE A 124 -15.05 15.76 12.01
CA ILE A 124 -15.23 14.62 12.92
C ILE A 124 -15.22 13.31 12.12
N ILE A 125 -15.98 13.25 11.01
CA ILE A 125 -16.04 12.06 10.16
C ILE A 125 -14.65 11.75 9.58
N PHE A 126 -13.96 12.75 9.06
CA PHE A 126 -12.62 12.60 8.51
C PHE A 126 -11.62 12.08 9.56
N ALA A 127 -11.65 12.62 10.77
CA ALA A 127 -10.80 12.17 11.87
C ALA A 127 -11.03 10.70 12.24
N VAL A 128 -12.30 10.26 12.29
CA VAL A 128 -12.65 8.86 12.55
C VAL A 128 -12.13 7.94 11.45
N ILE A 129 -12.38 8.29 10.18
CA ILE A 129 -11.93 7.48 9.04
C ILE A 129 -10.41 7.32 9.04
N VAL A 130 -9.66 8.41 9.25
CA VAL A 130 -8.19 8.37 9.32
C VAL A 130 -7.72 7.54 10.51
N GLY A 131 -8.39 7.65 11.66
CA GLY A 131 -8.11 6.84 12.85
C GLY A 131 -8.28 5.35 12.60
N ASP A 132 -9.40 4.95 11.99
CA ASP A 132 -9.72 3.55 11.70
C ASP A 132 -8.74 2.96 10.66
N VAL A 133 -8.43 3.71 9.60
CA VAL A 133 -7.42 3.30 8.61
C VAL A 133 -6.04 3.15 9.28
N GLY A 134 -5.67 4.07 10.17
CA GLY A 134 -4.44 3.97 10.96
C GLY A 134 -4.38 2.72 11.83
N ALA A 135 -5.47 2.40 12.53
CA ALA A 135 -5.59 1.20 13.37
C ALA A 135 -5.52 -0.08 12.54
N MET A 136 -6.16 -0.11 11.37
CA MET A 136 -6.09 -1.23 10.43
C MET A 136 -4.65 -1.45 9.94
N VAL A 137 -3.96 -0.38 9.53
CA VAL A 137 -2.56 -0.46 9.06
C VAL A 137 -1.62 -0.94 10.16
N SER A 138 -1.83 -0.47 11.39
CA SER A 138 -1.05 -0.93 12.56
C SER A 138 -1.29 -2.41 12.83
N SER A 139 -2.56 -2.86 12.79
CA SER A 139 -2.94 -4.25 13.02
C SER A 139 -2.37 -5.19 11.95
N MET A 140 -2.42 -4.79 10.68
CA MET A 140 -1.86 -5.57 9.56
C MET A 140 -0.35 -5.76 9.68
N ASN A 141 0.36 -4.77 10.22
CA ASN A 141 1.82 -4.80 10.35
C ASN A 141 2.31 -5.27 11.73
N LEU A 142 1.41 -5.60 12.65
CA LEU A 142 1.75 -5.92 14.04
C LEU A 142 2.86 -6.98 14.17
N VAL A 143 2.73 -8.11 13.48
CA VAL A 143 3.71 -9.22 13.55
C VAL A 143 5.09 -8.76 13.07
N ARG A 144 5.14 -7.92 12.04
CA ARG A 144 6.38 -7.37 11.51
C ARG A 144 7.01 -6.38 12.49
N THR A 145 6.21 -5.47 13.04
CA THR A 145 6.68 -4.48 14.01
C THR A 145 7.24 -5.15 15.27
N LEU A 146 6.55 -6.17 15.81
CA LEU A 146 7.04 -6.95 16.95
C LEU A 146 8.35 -7.68 16.64
N TYR A 147 8.52 -8.17 15.42
CA TYR A 147 9.75 -8.83 14.99
C TYR A 147 10.92 -7.84 14.87
N GLU A 148 10.67 -6.69 14.27
CA GLU A 148 11.65 -5.60 14.14
C GLU A 148 12.06 -5.06 15.52
N GLU A 149 11.12 -4.93 16.46
CA GLU A 149 11.39 -4.55 17.85
C GLU A 149 12.34 -5.54 18.56
N LYS A 150 12.08 -6.86 18.42
CA LYS A 150 12.97 -7.90 18.96
C LYS A 150 14.38 -7.81 18.37
N LEU A 151 14.47 -7.66 17.05
CA LEU A 151 15.74 -7.53 16.33
C LEU A 151 16.52 -6.28 16.80
N ASP A 152 15.84 -5.16 16.98
CA ASP A 152 16.46 -3.92 17.43
C ASP A 152 16.92 -4.01 18.90
N GLY A 153 16.15 -4.69 19.75
CA GLY A 153 16.60 -5.06 21.10
C GLY A 153 17.89 -5.88 21.08
N CYS A 154 17.98 -6.89 20.21
CA CYS A 154 19.20 -7.68 20.02
C CYS A 154 20.38 -6.84 19.52
N LYS A 155 20.18 -5.96 18.52
CA LYS A 155 21.23 -5.05 18.04
C LYS A 155 21.74 -4.15 19.16
N ARG A 156 20.84 -3.59 19.98
CA ARG A 156 21.20 -2.74 21.12
C ARG A 156 22.01 -3.51 22.16
N TYR A 157 21.62 -4.75 22.46
CA TYR A 157 22.36 -5.62 23.36
C TYR A 157 23.78 -5.94 22.85
N MET A 158 23.91 -6.27 21.56
CA MET A 158 25.21 -6.55 20.95
C MET A 158 26.14 -5.33 20.95
N ASN A 159 25.59 -4.14 20.70
CA ASN A 159 26.34 -2.89 20.75
C ASN A 159 26.82 -2.58 22.18
N PHE A 160 25.95 -2.73 23.17
CA PHE A 160 26.30 -2.53 24.59
C PHE A 160 27.44 -3.45 25.05
N ARG A 161 27.43 -4.72 24.61
CA ARG A 161 28.46 -5.71 24.93
C ARG A 161 29.69 -5.63 24.02
N LYS A 162 29.75 -4.72 23.05
CA LYS A 162 30.84 -4.57 22.07
C LYS A 162 31.18 -5.91 21.39
N VAL A 163 30.16 -6.62 20.92
CA VAL A 163 30.31 -7.90 20.23
C VAL A 163 31.09 -7.71 18.92
N HIS A 164 31.94 -8.68 18.57
CA HIS A 164 32.72 -8.64 17.33
C HIS A 164 31.81 -8.50 16.09
N PRO A 165 32.14 -7.62 15.12
CA PRO A 165 31.26 -7.29 14.00
C PRO A 165 30.88 -8.48 13.11
N LEU A 166 31.77 -9.48 12.98
CA LEU A 166 31.44 -10.72 12.25
C LEU A 166 30.29 -11.50 12.90
N LEU A 167 30.26 -11.57 14.23
CA LEU A 167 29.19 -12.27 14.95
C LEU A 167 27.87 -11.50 14.88
N VAL A 168 27.95 -10.16 14.97
CA VAL A 168 26.78 -9.28 14.79
C VAL A 168 26.13 -9.51 13.43
N ARG A 169 26.92 -9.49 12.35
CA ARG A 169 26.42 -9.71 10.99
C ARG A 169 25.82 -11.11 10.82
N LYS A 170 26.44 -12.13 11.44
CA LYS A 170 25.90 -13.50 11.42
C LYS A 170 24.53 -13.59 12.10
N ILE A 171 24.38 -12.96 13.25
CA ILE A 171 23.11 -12.93 14.00
C ILE A 171 22.03 -12.20 13.19
N ILE A 172 22.33 -11.03 12.63
CA ILE A 172 21.36 -10.28 11.80
C ILE A 172 20.93 -11.13 10.58
N HIS A 173 21.88 -11.78 9.91
CA HIS A 173 21.57 -12.66 8.78
C HIS A 173 20.68 -13.85 9.16
N TRP A 174 20.88 -14.43 10.35
CA TRP A 174 19.99 -15.48 10.87
C TRP A 174 18.57 -14.96 11.10
N TYR A 175 18.41 -13.75 11.67
CA TYR A 175 17.09 -13.12 11.82
C TYR A 175 16.45 -12.83 10.46
N GLU A 176 17.18 -12.32 9.47
CA GLU A 176 16.64 -12.12 8.12
C GLU A 176 16.20 -13.42 7.46
N TYR A 177 17.00 -14.48 7.63
CA TYR A 177 16.68 -15.81 7.11
C TYR A 177 15.43 -16.41 7.79
N SER A 178 15.36 -16.34 9.13
CA SER A 178 14.23 -16.83 9.92
C SER A 178 12.91 -16.15 9.56
N TRP A 179 12.94 -14.86 9.22
CA TRP A 179 11.76 -14.13 8.74
C TRP A 179 11.32 -14.57 7.34
N LYS A 180 12.27 -14.82 6.43
CA LYS A 180 11.99 -15.26 5.06
C LYS A 180 11.40 -16.67 5.01
N GLU A 181 11.93 -17.58 5.84
CA GLU A 181 11.45 -18.97 5.92
C GLU A 181 10.10 -19.09 6.64
N GLY A 182 9.65 -18.03 7.32
CA GLY A 182 8.34 -18.00 7.99
C GLY A 182 8.33 -18.62 9.38
N SER A 183 9.41 -19.26 9.83
CA SER A 183 9.54 -19.80 11.20
C SER A 183 9.44 -18.71 12.28
N ALA A 184 9.75 -17.45 11.96
CA ALA A 184 9.56 -16.33 12.87
C ALA A 184 8.12 -15.77 12.90
N LYS A 185 7.25 -16.14 11.95
CA LYS A 185 5.88 -15.62 11.84
C LYS A 185 4.88 -16.38 12.71
N VAL A 186 5.17 -17.63 13.03
CA VAL A 186 4.29 -18.50 13.82
C VAL A 186 5.14 -19.13 14.93
N ASP A 187 4.80 -18.82 16.17
CA ASP A 187 5.40 -19.47 17.33
C ASP A 187 4.61 -20.75 17.64
N GLU A 188 5.19 -21.89 17.27
CA GLU A 188 4.60 -23.22 17.42
C GLU A 188 4.25 -23.55 18.88
N SER A 189 4.99 -22.99 19.85
CA SER A 189 4.70 -23.16 21.27
C SER A 189 3.40 -22.46 21.68
N THR A 190 3.20 -21.22 21.23
CA THR A 190 1.94 -20.48 21.47
C THR A 190 0.77 -21.10 20.72
N LEU A 191 1.03 -21.75 19.58
CA LEU A 191 0.03 -22.50 18.83
C LEU A 191 -0.40 -23.77 19.61
N ALA A 192 0.56 -24.47 20.22
CA ALA A 192 0.28 -25.62 21.08
C ALA A 192 -0.57 -25.25 22.31
N ASP A 193 -0.31 -24.09 22.92
CA ASP A 193 -1.03 -23.61 24.09
C ASP A 193 -2.43 -23.07 23.77
N SER A 194 -2.65 -22.55 22.56
CA SER A 194 -3.94 -21.99 22.13
C SER A 194 -4.94 -23.04 21.61
N LEU A 195 -4.47 -24.21 21.17
CA LEU A 195 -5.32 -25.29 20.70
C LEU A 195 -5.53 -26.38 21.76
N PRO A 196 -6.73 -27.00 21.83
CA PRO A 196 -6.92 -28.23 22.59
C PRO A 196 -5.93 -29.32 22.15
N SER A 197 -5.36 -30.05 23.11
CA SER A 197 -4.32 -31.06 22.89
C SER A 197 -4.65 -32.10 21.81
N ARG A 198 -5.93 -32.48 21.67
CA ARG A 198 -6.40 -33.39 20.61
C ARG A 198 -6.29 -32.79 19.20
N LEU A 199 -6.62 -31.51 19.04
CA LEU A 199 -6.55 -30.81 17.75
C LEU A 199 -5.10 -30.50 17.38
N TYR A 200 -4.31 -30.05 18.35
CA TYR A 200 -2.87 -29.85 18.14
C TYR A 200 -2.17 -31.15 17.72
N GLY A 201 -2.51 -32.28 18.36
CA GLY A 201 -1.95 -33.58 17.99
C GLY A 201 -2.29 -34.02 16.57
N GLN A 202 -3.53 -33.79 16.12
CA GLN A 202 -3.92 -34.05 14.74
C GLN A 202 -3.18 -33.16 13.74
N LEU A 203 -3.00 -31.87 14.07
CA LEU A 203 -2.25 -30.92 13.26
C LEU A 203 -0.77 -31.32 13.13
N ALA A 204 -0.11 -31.61 14.24
CA ALA A 204 1.29 -32.04 14.26
C ALA A 204 1.50 -33.29 13.41
N VAL A 205 0.60 -34.27 13.53
CA VAL A 205 0.62 -35.50 12.72
C VAL A 205 0.47 -35.18 11.24
N HIS A 206 -0.46 -34.31 10.86
CA HIS A 206 -0.61 -33.96 9.45
C HIS A 206 0.61 -33.26 8.87
N ILE A 207 1.28 -32.39 9.64
CA ILE A 207 2.45 -31.63 9.20
C ILE A 207 3.70 -32.52 9.10
N HIS A 208 3.93 -33.42 10.06
CA HIS A 208 5.21 -34.13 10.19
C HIS A 208 5.20 -35.59 9.72
N MET A 209 4.03 -36.22 9.60
CA MET A 209 3.94 -37.65 9.26
C MET A 209 4.53 -37.98 7.88
N ASP A 210 4.28 -37.15 6.87
CA ASP A 210 4.79 -37.39 5.52
C ASP A 210 6.32 -37.32 5.44
N THR A 211 6.94 -36.50 6.28
CA THR A 211 8.40 -36.41 6.32
C THR A 211 9.02 -37.51 7.16
N LEU A 212 8.37 -37.94 8.23
CA LEU A 212 8.79 -39.09 9.04
C LEU A 212 8.79 -40.40 8.23
N LYS A 213 7.76 -40.63 7.41
CA LYS A 213 7.66 -41.83 6.55
C LYS A 213 8.76 -41.92 5.48
N LYS A 214 9.37 -40.79 5.10
CA LYS A 214 10.47 -40.78 4.11
C LYS A 214 11.79 -41.29 4.70
N VAL A 215 11.93 -41.32 6.02
CA VAL A 215 13.16 -41.77 6.69
C VAL A 215 13.18 -43.30 6.74
N ALA A 216 14.23 -43.92 6.17
CA ALA A 216 14.38 -45.37 6.06
C ALA A 216 14.30 -46.12 7.41
N LEU A 217 14.65 -45.45 8.52
CA LEU A 217 14.58 -46.03 9.86
C LEU A 217 13.13 -46.27 10.35
N PHE A 218 12.12 -45.59 9.77
CA PHE A 218 10.74 -45.58 10.25
C PHE A 218 9.72 -46.13 9.26
N GLN A 219 10.17 -46.72 8.14
CA GLN A 219 9.27 -47.22 7.09
C GLN A 219 8.46 -48.44 7.55
N ASP A 220 9.02 -49.28 8.43
CA ASP A 220 8.39 -50.51 8.92
C ASP A 220 7.86 -50.40 10.36
N CYS A 221 7.76 -49.18 10.90
CA CYS A 221 7.28 -48.95 12.27
C CYS A 221 5.74 -48.91 12.37
N GLU A 222 5.21 -49.31 13.51
CA GLU A 222 3.79 -49.22 13.82
C GLU A 222 3.31 -47.75 13.80
N ALA A 223 2.11 -47.51 13.25
CA ALA A 223 1.52 -46.17 13.17
C ALA A 223 1.33 -45.50 14.55
N THR A 224 1.09 -46.30 15.60
CA THR A 224 0.98 -45.84 16.99
C THR A 224 2.29 -45.23 17.50
N LEU A 225 3.43 -45.87 17.21
CA LEU A 225 4.76 -45.39 17.58
C LEU A 225 5.10 -44.09 16.83
N LEU A 226 4.79 -44.04 15.53
CA LEU A 226 4.98 -42.83 14.71
C LEU A 226 4.18 -41.65 15.26
N TYR A 227 2.94 -41.89 15.69
CA TYR A 227 2.08 -40.86 16.27
C TYR A 227 2.68 -40.28 17.56
N GLU A 228 3.13 -41.12 18.50
CA GLU A 228 3.78 -40.66 19.73
C GLU A 228 5.08 -39.89 19.47
N LEU A 229 5.84 -40.30 18.46
CA LEU A 229 7.10 -39.65 18.08
C LEU A 229 6.86 -38.27 17.45
N VAL A 230 5.84 -38.11 16.61
CA VAL A 230 5.46 -36.79 16.06
C VAL A 230 5.13 -35.80 17.17
N LEU A 231 4.41 -36.24 18.21
CA LEU A 231 4.03 -35.37 19.33
C LEU A 231 5.22 -34.88 20.16
N LYS A 232 6.38 -35.53 20.04
CA LYS A 232 7.63 -35.16 20.73
C LYS A 232 8.63 -34.45 19.83
N LEU A 233 8.34 -34.34 18.54
CA LEU A 233 9.23 -33.71 17.58
C LEU A 233 9.26 -32.18 17.81
N GLN A 234 10.46 -31.59 17.73
CA GLN A 234 10.63 -30.13 17.79
C GLN A 234 11.41 -29.68 16.56
N LEU A 235 10.81 -28.81 15.74
CA LEU A 235 11.47 -28.26 14.57
C LEU A 235 12.55 -27.25 15.01
N GLN A 236 13.75 -27.35 14.43
CA GLN A 236 14.83 -26.38 14.64
C GLN A 236 15.31 -25.82 13.30
N LEU A 237 15.38 -24.48 13.21
CA LEU A 237 15.85 -23.78 12.02
C LEU A 237 17.35 -23.44 12.14
N PHE A 238 18.13 -23.84 11.15
CA PHE A 238 19.56 -23.54 11.05
C PHE A 238 19.85 -22.67 9.82
N SER A 239 20.80 -21.73 9.94
CA SER A 239 21.18 -20.92 8.79
C SER A 239 22.15 -21.65 7.85
N PRO A 240 22.16 -21.36 6.54
CA PRO A 240 23.09 -21.99 5.60
C PRO A 240 24.55 -21.79 6.02
N GLY A 241 25.30 -22.89 6.15
CA GLY A 241 26.71 -22.87 6.57
C GLY A 241 26.93 -22.96 8.08
N ASP A 242 25.87 -23.08 8.89
CA ASP A 242 25.99 -23.45 10.30
C ASP A 242 26.22 -24.96 10.48
N TYR A 243 27.12 -25.28 11.42
CA TYR A 243 27.38 -26.66 11.82
C TYR A 243 26.34 -27.07 12.88
N VAL A 244 25.60 -28.14 12.62
CA VAL A 244 24.61 -28.68 13.55
C VAL A 244 25.28 -29.46 14.69
N CYS A 245 26.24 -30.32 14.38
CA CYS A 245 27.04 -31.06 15.36
C CYS A 245 28.52 -31.07 14.91
N ARG A 246 29.47 -30.93 15.84
CA ARG A 246 30.92 -31.04 15.56
C ARG A 246 31.50 -32.34 16.11
N LYS A 247 32.53 -32.86 15.47
CA LYS A 247 33.24 -34.06 15.92
C LYS A 247 33.85 -33.81 17.31
N GLY A 248 33.39 -34.56 18.30
CA GLY A 248 33.82 -34.43 19.70
C GLY A 248 32.84 -33.71 20.63
N ASP A 249 31.70 -33.21 20.11
CA ASP A 249 30.63 -32.70 20.96
C ASP A 249 30.02 -33.84 21.79
N ILE A 250 29.98 -33.66 23.12
CA ILE A 250 29.33 -34.60 24.04
C ILE A 250 27.82 -34.51 23.78
N GLY A 251 27.23 -35.59 23.29
CA GLY A 251 25.79 -35.73 23.03
C GLY A 251 24.93 -35.72 24.29
N LYS A 252 25.02 -34.70 25.15
CA LYS A 252 24.08 -34.56 26.29
C LYS A 252 22.65 -34.35 25.84
N ASN A 253 22.46 -33.95 24.58
CA ASN A 253 21.19 -33.99 23.87
C ASN A 253 21.36 -34.92 22.65
N TYR A 254 21.42 -36.24 22.85
CA TYR A 254 21.24 -37.17 21.73
C TYR A 254 19.92 -36.83 21.00
N ASP A 255 18.90 -36.34 21.70
CA ASP A 255 17.69 -35.77 21.11
C ASP A 255 17.93 -34.59 20.17
N LYS A 256 19.00 -33.78 20.27
CA LYS A 256 19.23 -32.68 19.32
C LYS A 256 20.07 -33.09 18.11
N CYS A 257 20.98 -34.06 18.22
CA CYS A 257 21.66 -34.60 17.04
C CYS A 257 20.89 -35.76 16.40
N GLN A 258 19.90 -36.33 17.09
CA GLN A 258 19.09 -37.48 16.65
C GLN A 258 17.60 -37.15 16.44
N ASN A 259 17.05 -36.08 17.03
CA ASN A 259 15.84 -35.39 16.51
C ASN A 259 16.19 -34.32 15.46
N VAL A 260 17.49 -34.12 15.17
CA VAL A 260 17.94 -33.89 13.78
C VAL A 260 17.93 -35.24 13.07
N MET A 261 16.83 -35.96 13.23
CA MET A 261 16.41 -36.97 12.30
C MET A 261 16.03 -36.17 11.08
N THR A 262 16.99 -36.07 10.17
CA THR A 262 16.92 -35.68 8.77
C THR A 262 15.51 -35.64 8.16
N ILE A 263 14.65 -34.74 8.63
CA ILE A 263 13.58 -34.08 7.89
C ILE A 263 14.29 -32.90 7.20
N PHE A 264 15.33 -33.21 6.43
CA PHE A 264 15.92 -32.25 5.51
C PHE A 264 14.94 -32.15 4.35
N ASP A 265 14.20 -31.05 4.30
CA ASP A 265 13.69 -30.60 3.02
C ASP A 265 14.91 -30.45 2.08
N TYR A 266 14.89 -31.14 0.95
CA TYR A 266 16.00 -31.37 0.04
C TYR A 266 16.59 -30.09 -0.61
N ARG A 267 16.19 -28.89 -0.16
CA ARG A 267 16.61 -27.61 -0.75
C ARG A 267 17.86 -27.01 -0.14
N PHE A 268 18.26 -27.41 1.07
CA PHE A 268 19.43 -26.84 1.72
C PHE A 268 20.14 -27.89 2.57
N VAL A 269 21.27 -28.41 2.09
CA VAL A 269 22.53 -28.58 2.86
C VAL A 269 23.52 -29.42 2.03
N LYS A 270 24.72 -28.86 1.87
CA LYS A 270 25.96 -29.62 1.61
C LYS A 270 26.48 -30.12 2.94
N THR A 271 26.54 -31.43 3.12
CA THR A 271 27.28 -32.09 4.21
C THR A 271 28.68 -32.43 3.71
N LEU A 272 29.71 -31.97 4.40
CA LEU A 272 31.09 -32.49 4.35
C LEU A 272 31.56 -32.72 5.79
#